data_AF-A0A522CDN1-F1
#
_entry.id   AF-A0A522CDN1-F1
#
_cell.length_a   1.000
_cell.length_b   1.000
_cell.length_c   1.000
_cell.angle_alpha   90.00
_cell.angle_beta   90.00
_cell.angle_gamma   90.00
#
_symmetry.space_group_name_H-M   'P 1'
#
loop_
_entity.id
_entity.type
_entity.pdbx_description
1 polymer ?
#
loop_
_entity_poly.entity_id
_entity_poly.type
_entity_poly.pdbx_seq_one_letter_code
_entity_poly.pdbx_strand_id
1 'polypeptide(L)'
;MRLSADPFKLIKMSPAELHEAVVERRAVIRAHRDAKMDDRCWLDDYVVWDMVEGSPPDITAPPTFREGMRRCREFYHYRRADKADAVPGGSAAADDSDLADLQQPQLANALGALQNAIKAHRDVNIKERPRNLDDDRALYAALPEKVAADFRLPEEQDFLGEGRAPHAGCPSFWRSHEGCTGEHDMHSWGPCHGNKK
;
A
#
# COMPACT_ATOMS: atom_id res chain seq x y z
N MET A 1 12.91 7.32 1.85
CA MET A 1 14.25 6.82 1.42
C MET A 1 14.11 5.37 0.97
N ARG A 2 14.62 4.95 -0.20
CA ARG A 2 14.60 3.53 -0.63
C ARG A 2 15.77 2.78 -0.03
N LEU A 3 15.51 1.63 0.62
CA LEU A 3 16.56 0.84 1.29
C LEU A 3 16.63 -0.59 0.75
N SER A 4 17.73 -1.27 1.05
CA SER A 4 17.94 -2.67 0.67
C SER A 4 17.25 -3.62 1.64
N ALA A 5 16.68 -4.73 1.18
CA ALA A 5 16.11 -5.76 2.05
C ALA A 5 17.16 -6.69 2.70
N ASP A 6 18.45 -6.50 2.39
CA ASP A 6 19.58 -7.28 2.89
C ASP A 6 20.06 -6.76 4.26
N PRO A 7 19.90 -7.52 5.37
CA PRO A 7 20.33 -7.11 6.70
C PRO A 7 21.82 -6.78 6.81
N PHE A 8 22.69 -7.40 6.00
CA PHE A 8 24.13 -7.13 6.00
C PHE A 8 24.48 -5.76 5.41
N LYS A 9 23.62 -5.21 4.55
CA LYS A 9 23.74 -3.83 4.09
C LYS A 9 23.18 -2.86 5.12
N LEU A 10 22.05 -3.21 5.73
CA LEU A 10 21.36 -2.38 6.72
C LEU A 10 22.16 -2.19 8.00
N ILE A 11 22.89 -3.22 8.48
CA ILE A 11 23.68 -3.13 9.72
C ILE A 11 24.79 -2.07 9.67
N LYS A 12 25.10 -1.54 8.49
CA LYS A 12 26.05 -0.43 8.31
C LYS A 12 25.48 0.94 8.71
N MET A 13 24.15 1.04 8.82
CA MET A 13 23.45 2.24 9.30
C MET A 13 23.59 2.37 10.82
N SER A 14 23.55 3.60 11.32
CA SER A 14 23.55 3.86 12.76
C SER A 14 22.27 3.34 13.45
N PRO A 15 22.30 3.07 14.77
CA PRO A 15 21.10 2.68 15.51
C PRO A 15 19.94 3.67 15.35
N ALA A 16 20.22 4.97 15.32
CA ALA A 16 19.20 6.02 15.15
C ALA A 16 18.53 5.94 13.77
N GLU A 17 19.32 5.81 12.70
CA GLU A 17 18.79 5.68 11.33
C GLU A 17 17.99 4.38 11.15
N LEU A 18 18.43 3.29 11.78
CA LEU A 18 17.69 2.02 11.75
C LEU A 18 16.35 2.15 12.49
N HIS A 19 16.35 2.78 13.66
CA HIS A 19 15.13 3.01 14.44
C HIS A 19 14.13 3.86 13.66
N GLU A 20 14.56 5.00 13.13
CA GLU A 20 13.73 5.88 12.30
C GLU A 20 13.18 5.14 11.08
N ALA A 21 14.02 4.37 10.38
CA ALA A 21 13.58 3.59 9.23
C ALA A 21 12.54 2.53 9.61
N VAL A 22 12.70 1.81 10.73
CA VAL A 22 11.70 0.82 11.18
C VAL A 22 10.37 1.49 11.47
N VAL A 23 10.37 2.61 12.22
CA VAL A 23 9.16 3.38 12.53
C VAL A 23 8.47 3.86 11.25
N GLU A 24 9.23 4.44 10.30
CA GLU A 24 8.71 4.91 9.01
C GLU A 24 7.99 3.77 8.24
N ARG A 25 8.61 2.58 8.15
CA ARG A 25 8.00 1.45 7.43
C ARG A 25 6.75 0.94 8.12
N ARG A 26 6.80 0.81 9.45
CA ARG A 26 5.62 0.36 10.21
C ARG A 26 4.47 1.35 10.06
N ALA A 27 4.74 2.66 10.13
CA ALA A 27 3.74 3.69 9.92
C ALA A 27 3.08 3.59 8.53
N VAL A 28 3.86 3.40 7.46
CA VAL A 28 3.30 3.27 6.11
C VAL A 28 2.50 1.97 5.93
N ILE A 29 2.98 0.83 6.46
CA ILE A 29 2.21 -0.42 6.41
C ILE A 29 0.91 -0.29 7.21
N ARG A 30 0.93 0.37 8.38
CA ARG A 30 -0.28 0.65 9.18
C ARG A 30 -1.26 1.53 8.42
N ALA A 31 -0.80 2.62 7.81
CA ALA A 31 -1.66 3.49 7.01
C ALA A 31 -2.33 2.72 5.85
N HIS A 32 -1.57 1.87 5.17
CA HIS A 32 -2.10 1.00 4.10
C HIS A 32 -3.10 -0.04 4.63
N ARG A 33 -2.86 -0.62 5.81
CA ARG A 33 -3.77 -1.57 6.48
C ARG A 33 -5.07 -0.89 6.92
N ASP A 34 -4.95 0.32 7.47
CA ASP A 34 -6.04 1.03 8.16
C ASP A 34 -6.86 1.91 7.21
N ALA A 35 -6.48 2.03 5.93
CA ALA A 35 -7.30 2.62 4.89
C ALA A 35 -8.62 1.84 4.74
N LYS A 36 -9.75 2.54 4.66
CA LYS A 36 -11.09 1.93 4.68
C LYS A 36 -11.91 2.33 3.47
N MET A 37 -12.78 1.43 3.02
CA MET A 37 -13.83 1.73 2.04
C MET A 37 -13.26 2.43 0.78
N ASP A 38 -13.68 3.68 0.53
CA ASP A 38 -13.29 4.48 -0.63
C ASP A 38 -11.84 4.98 -0.56
N ASP A 39 -11.24 4.96 0.64
CA ASP A 39 -9.83 5.35 0.82
C ASP A 39 -8.87 4.25 0.33
N ARG A 40 -9.37 3.04 0.02
CA ARG A 40 -8.55 1.95 -0.50
C ARG A 40 -8.46 1.99 -2.02
N CYS A 41 -7.25 2.11 -2.53
CA CYS A 41 -6.93 2.08 -3.95
C CYS A 41 -5.76 1.14 -4.23
N TRP A 42 -5.68 0.59 -5.45
CA TRP A 42 -4.50 -0.16 -5.87
C TRP A 42 -3.24 0.74 -5.98
N LEU A 43 -3.42 2.06 -6.08
CA LEU A 43 -2.33 3.03 -6.10
C LEU A 43 -1.61 3.11 -4.75
N ASP A 44 -2.30 2.88 -3.64
CA ASP A 44 -1.72 2.92 -2.28
C ASP A 44 -0.58 1.92 -2.11
N ASP A 45 -0.58 0.86 -2.93
CA ASP A 45 0.50 -0.11 -2.93
C ASP A 45 1.86 0.51 -3.33
N TYR A 46 1.86 1.53 -4.22
CA TYR A 46 3.08 2.21 -4.65
C TYR A 46 3.72 3.01 -3.51
N VAL A 47 2.91 3.57 -2.61
CA VAL A 47 3.38 4.25 -1.39
C VAL A 47 4.16 3.26 -0.51
N VAL A 48 3.64 2.04 -0.36
CA VAL A 48 4.33 0.98 0.40
C VAL A 48 5.60 0.54 -0.32
N TRP A 49 5.56 0.36 -1.65
CA TRP A 49 6.71 -0.15 -2.40
C TRP A 49 7.85 0.85 -2.49
N ASP A 50 7.58 2.15 -2.47
CA ASP A 50 8.60 3.21 -2.55
C ASP A 50 9.63 3.14 -1.41
N MET A 51 9.38 2.34 -0.37
CA MET A 51 10.32 2.12 0.72
C MET A 51 11.52 1.20 0.39
N VAL A 52 11.43 0.41 -0.68
CA VAL A 52 12.39 -0.67 -1.01
C VAL A 52 13.12 -0.39 -2.33
N GLU A 53 14.41 -0.75 -2.37
CA GLU A 53 15.25 -0.72 -3.57
C GLU A 53 14.65 -1.52 -4.74
N GLY A 54 14.80 -0.98 -5.95
CA GLY A 54 14.30 -1.61 -7.18
C GLY A 54 12.78 -1.53 -7.35
N SER A 55 12.07 -0.81 -6.47
CA SER A 55 10.65 -0.57 -6.67
C SER A 55 10.39 0.35 -7.88
N PRO A 56 9.26 0.17 -8.58
CA PRO A 56 8.89 1.09 -9.65
C PRO A 56 8.80 2.52 -9.08
N PRO A 57 8.99 3.56 -9.92
CA PRO A 57 8.61 4.91 -9.53
C PRO A 57 7.12 4.94 -9.21
N ASP A 58 6.72 5.91 -8.38
CA ASP A 58 5.30 6.20 -8.21
C ASP A 58 4.67 6.56 -9.56
N ILE A 59 3.39 6.27 -9.72
CA ILE A 59 2.67 6.57 -10.96
C ILE A 59 2.33 8.04 -10.95
N THR A 60 3.14 8.85 -11.63
CA THR A 60 2.87 10.30 -11.81
C THR A 60 2.20 10.62 -13.13
N ALA A 61 2.33 9.74 -14.13
CA ALA A 61 1.61 9.83 -15.39
C ALA A 61 0.36 8.93 -15.34
N PRO A 62 -0.85 9.48 -15.47
CA PRO A 62 -2.07 8.68 -15.36
C PRO A 62 -2.11 7.61 -16.46
N PRO A 63 -2.43 6.34 -16.13
CA PRO A 63 -2.73 5.34 -17.14
C PRO A 63 -3.93 5.76 -17.98
N THR A 64 -4.07 5.15 -19.16
CA THR A 64 -5.31 5.31 -19.95
C THR A 64 -6.54 4.93 -19.13
N PHE A 65 -7.69 5.51 -19.45
CA PHE A 65 -8.96 5.17 -18.80
C PHE A 65 -9.19 3.65 -18.74
N ARG A 66 -8.95 2.95 -19.86
CA ARG A 66 -9.10 1.50 -19.96
C ARG A 66 -8.19 0.75 -18.98
N GLU A 67 -6.94 1.17 -18.86
CA GLU A 67 -5.97 0.52 -17.97
C GLU A 67 -6.25 0.83 -16.48
N GLY A 68 -6.58 2.08 -16.15
CA GLY A 68 -6.98 2.47 -14.80
C GLY A 68 -8.20 1.67 -14.32
N MET A 69 -9.24 1.58 -15.16
CA MET A 69 -10.44 0.79 -14.85
C MET A 69 -10.18 -0.72 -14.78
N ARG A 70 -9.26 -1.26 -15.61
CA ARG A 70 -8.85 -2.67 -15.50
C ARG A 70 -8.25 -2.96 -14.14
N ARG A 71 -7.33 -2.11 -13.66
CA ARG A 71 -6.71 -2.26 -12.34
C ARG A 71 -7.69 -2.09 -11.18
N CYS A 72 -8.62 -1.14 -11.29
CA CYS A 72 -9.69 -1.00 -10.29
C CYS A 72 -10.58 -2.25 -10.21
N ARG A 73 -10.94 -2.85 -11.34
CA ARG A 73 -11.70 -4.11 -11.38
C ARG A 73 -10.92 -5.26 -10.73
N GLU A 74 -9.65 -5.42 -11.08
CA GLU A 74 -8.80 -6.46 -10.49
C GLU A 74 -8.67 -6.27 -8.97
N PHE A 75 -8.38 -5.05 -8.53
CA PHE A 75 -8.34 -4.72 -7.11
C PHE A 75 -9.65 -5.11 -6.41
N TYR A 76 -10.79 -4.67 -6.95
CA TYR A 76 -12.09 -4.96 -6.37
C TYR A 76 -12.38 -6.46 -6.28
N HIS A 77 -12.08 -7.24 -7.32
CA HIS A 77 -12.39 -8.67 -7.34
C HIS A 77 -11.44 -9.51 -6.48
N TYR A 78 -10.16 -9.17 -6.41
CA TYR A 78 -9.16 -9.99 -5.71
C TYR A 78 -8.85 -9.52 -4.28
N ARG A 79 -9.18 -8.26 -3.94
CA ARG A 79 -8.81 -7.63 -2.66
C ARG A 79 -9.99 -7.10 -1.85
N ARG A 80 -11.22 -7.52 -2.17
CA ARG A 80 -12.40 -7.34 -1.32
C ARG A 80 -12.65 -8.58 -0.46
N ALA A 81 -13.19 -8.35 0.73
CA ALA A 81 -13.84 -9.38 1.53
C ALA A 81 -15.26 -8.93 1.90
N ASP A 82 -16.20 -9.87 2.01
CA ASP A 82 -17.56 -9.55 2.45
C ASP A 82 -17.64 -9.35 3.99
N LYS A 83 -16.62 -9.81 4.72
CA LYS A 83 -16.52 -9.71 6.17
C LYS A 83 -15.14 -9.20 6.55
N ALA A 84 -15.07 -8.47 7.66
CA ALA A 84 -13.79 -8.12 8.27
C ALA A 84 -13.05 -9.40 8.70
N ASP A 85 -11.72 -9.34 8.69
CA ASP A 85 -10.90 -10.44 9.18
C ASP A 85 -11.13 -10.66 10.68
N ALA A 86 -10.97 -11.91 11.13
CA ALA A 86 -11.05 -12.23 12.53
C ALA A 86 -9.93 -11.52 13.29
N VAL A 87 -10.27 -10.82 14.38
CA VAL A 87 -9.27 -10.21 15.25
C VAL A 87 -8.51 -11.34 15.96
N PRO A 88 -7.20 -11.50 15.74
CA PRO A 88 -6.44 -12.51 16.46
C PRO A 88 -6.39 -12.13 17.96
N GLY A 89 -6.55 -13.12 18.84
CA GLY A 89 -6.43 -12.90 20.27
C GLY A 89 -5.04 -12.40 20.64
N GLY A 90 -4.97 -11.29 21.39
CA GLY A 90 -3.70 -10.74 21.89
C GLY A 90 -3.11 -9.58 21.08
N SER A 91 -3.93 -8.65 20.56
CA SER A 91 -3.42 -7.44 19.90
C SER A 91 -2.54 -6.61 20.85
N ALA A 92 -1.29 -6.36 20.47
CA ALA A 92 -0.46 -5.36 21.15
C ALA A 92 -0.86 -3.94 20.72
N ALA A 93 -0.51 -2.94 21.53
CA ALA A 93 -0.68 -1.55 21.14
C ALA A 93 0.21 -1.22 19.92
N ALA A 94 -0.29 -0.38 19.01
CA ALA A 94 0.43 0.06 17.82
C ALA A 94 1.29 1.31 18.13
N ASP A 95 2.28 1.18 19.02
CA ASP A 95 3.05 2.33 19.55
C ASP A 95 4.59 2.23 19.38
N ASP A 96 5.09 1.20 18.70
CA ASP A 96 6.53 0.94 18.46
C ASP A 96 7.40 0.88 19.73
N SER A 97 6.77 0.71 20.89
CA SER A 97 7.45 0.60 22.18
C SER A 97 8.42 -0.58 22.27
N ASP A 98 8.23 -1.62 21.44
CA ASP A 98 9.10 -2.79 21.33
C ASP A 98 10.51 -2.47 20.78
N LEU A 99 10.71 -1.29 20.20
CA LEU A 99 12.00 -0.86 19.64
C LEU A 99 12.97 -0.30 20.68
N ALA A 100 12.48 0.13 21.85
CA ALA A 100 13.27 0.89 22.82
C ALA A 100 14.53 0.15 23.31
N ASP A 101 14.43 -1.17 23.43
CA ASP A 101 15.51 -2.03 23.94
C ASP A 101 16.29 -2.77 22.84
N LEU A 102 15.96 -2.54 21.56
CA LEU A 102 16.63 -3.24 20.46
C LEU A 102 18.00 -2.67 20.16
N GLN A 103 19.00 -3.54 20.12
CA GLN A 103 20.35 -3.22 19.68
C GLN A 103 20.43 -3.17 18.16
N GLN A 104 21.50 -2.57 17.63
CA GLN A 104 21.72 -2.37 16.19
C GLN A 104 21.47 -3.63 15.33
N PRO A 105 21.97 -4.84 15.68
CA PRO A 105 21.70 -6.03 14.87
C PRO A 105 20.22 -6.43 14.87
N GLN A 106 19.51 -6.21 15.99
CA GLN A 106 18.08 -6.51 16.11
C GLN A 106 17.25 -5.51 15.29
N LEU A 107 17.60 -4.22 15.33
CA LEU A 107 16.98 -3.19 14.50
C LEU A 107 17.22 -3.46 13.00
N ALA A 108 18.43 -3.84 12.60
CA ALA A 108 18.75 -4.19 11.21
C ALA A 108 17.96 -5.43 10.74
N ASN A 109 17.79 -6.43 11.60
CA ASN A 109 16.97 -7.60 11.31
C ASN A 109 15.48 -7.25 11.21
N ALA A 110 14.96 -6.41 12.12
CA ALA A 110 13.58 -5.95 12.08
C ALA A 110 13.28 -5.17 10.79
N LEU A 111 14.16 -4.24 10.41
CA LEU A 111 14.07 -3.49 9.16
C LEU A 111 14.17 -4.42 7.94
N GLY A 112 15.10 -5.37 7.96
CA GLY A 112 15.24 -6.37 6.89
C GLY A 112 13.98 -7.23 6.72
N ALA A 113 13.34 -7.63 7.82
CA ALA A 113 12.07 -8.38 7.78
C ALA A 113 10.94 -7.56 7.14
N LEU A 114 10.76 -6.30 7.56
CA LEU A 114 9.78 -5.38 6.98
C LEU A 114 10.01 -5.18 5.48
N GLN A 115 11.26 -4.95 5.07
CA GLN A 115 11.58 -4.73 3.66
C GLN A 115 11.40 -5.98 2.81
N ASN A 116 11.68 -7.17 3.35
CA ASN A 116 11.38 -8.43 2.66
C ASN A 116 9.87 -8.64 2.49
N ALA A 117 9.05 -8.28 3.47
CA ALA A 117 7.60 -8.33 3.36
C ALA A 117 7.08 -7.37 2.27
N ILE A 118 7.54 -6.11 2.27
CA ILE A 118 7.20 -5.12 1.24
C ILE A 118 7.63 -5.60 -0.15
N LYS A 119 8.85 -6.13 -0.28
CA LYS A 119 9.38 -6.67 -1.53
C LYS A 119 8.54 -7.84 -2.03
N ALA A 120 8.20 -8.79 -1.15
CA ALA A 120 7.37 -9.94 -1.50
C ALA A 120 6.00 -9.49 -2.00
N HIS A 121 5.37 -8.52 -1.30
CA HIS A 121 4.09 -7.93 -1.69
C HIS A 121 4.15 -7.23 -3.05
N ARG A 122 5.22 -6.48 -3.34
CA ARG A 122 5.48 -5.84 -4.64
C ARG A 122 5.61 -6.88 -5.76
N ASP A 123 6.44 -7.91 -5.54
CA ASP A 123 6.85 -8.86 -6.57
C ASP A 123 5.76 -9.87 -6.95
N VAL A 124 4.62 -9.92 -6.24
CA VAL A 124 3.46 -10.76 -6.63
C VAL A 124 3.00 -10.46 -8.06
N ASN A 125 2.91 -9.18 -8.43
CA ASN A 125 2.46 -8.77 -9.75
C ASN A 125 3.44 -9.18 -10.87
N ILE A 126 4.69 -9.54 -10.52
CA ILE A 126 5.70 -10.04 -11.46
C ILE A 126 5.52 -11.54 -11.68
N LYS A 127 4.94 -12.27 -10.71
CA LYS A 127 4.76 -13.73 -10.74
C LYS A 127 3.49 -14.18 -11.48
N GLU A 128 3.02 -13.39 -12.44
CA GLU A 128 1.93 -13.71 -13.37
C GLU A 128 0.55 -14.00 -12.74
N ARG A 129 0.29 -13.53 -11.51
CA ARG A 129 -1.08 -13.52 -10.95
C ARG A 129 -1.46 -12.17 -10.35
N PRO A 130 -2.75 -11.84 -10.29
CA PRO A 130 -3.23 -10.70 -9.52
C PRO A 130 -2.90 -10.84 -8.03
N ARG A 131 -2.61 -9.72 -7.38
CA ARG A 131 -2.52 -9.63 -5.93
C ARG A 131 -3.88 -9.90 -5.29
N ASN A 132 -3.90 -10.68 -4.23
CA ASN A 132 -5.11 -11.00 -3.48
C ASN A 132 -4.99 -10.62 -1.99
N LEU A 133 -6.04 -10.89 -1.21
CA LEU A 133 -6.07 -10.63 0.22
C LEU A 133 -4.95 -11.31 1.01
N ASP A 134 -4.50 -12.49 0.61
CA ASP A 134 -3.47 -13.22 1.36
C ASP A 134 -2.11 -12.54 1.23
N ASP A 135 -1.85 -11.86 0.10
CA ASP A 135 -0.66 -11.04 -0.08
C ASP A 135 -0.67 -9.83 0.85
N ASP A 136 -1.82 -9.17 1.01
CA ASP A 136 -2.00 -8.05 1.94
C ASP A 136 -1.83 -8.51 3.39
N ARG A 137 -2.47 -9.62 3.75
CA ARG A 137 -2.33 -10.22 5.08
C ARG A 137 -0.89 -10.58 5.39
N ALA A 138 -0.16 -11.12 4.41
CA ALA A 138 1.25 -11.44 4.57
C ALA A 138 2.11 -10.18 4.81
N LEU A 139 1.80 -9.07 4.14
CA LEU A 139 2.43 -7.77 4.40
C LEU A 139 2.12 -7.30 5.83
N TYR A 140 0.86 -7.32 6.26
CA TYR A 140 0.44 -6.83 7.57
C TYR A 140 0.93 -7.70 8.72
N ALA A 141 1.15 -9.01 8.47
CA ALA A 141 1.74 -9.92 9.44
C ALA A 141 3.20 -9.58 9.82
N ALA A 142 3.86 -8.69 9.06
CA ALA A 142 5.17 -8.17 9.41
C ALA A 142 5.14 -7.15 10.57
N LEU A 143 3.95 -6.63 10.92
CA LEU A 143 3.75 -5.73 12.06
C LEU A 143 3.64 -6.50 13.38
N PRO A 144 4.23 -5.98 14.48
CA PRO A 144 4.23 -6.68 15.77
C PRO A 144 2.82 -6.79 16.39
N GLU A 145 1.95 -5.80 16.17
CA GLU A 145 0.62 -5.76 16.79
C GLU A 145 -0.36 -6.82 16.25
N LYS A 146 -0.07 -7.40 15.06
CA LYS A 146 -0.89 -8.41 14.37
C LYS A 146 -2.38 -8.04 14.28
N VAL A 147 -2.68 -6.75 14.15
CA VAL A 147 -4.06 -6.27 14.02
C VAL A 147 -4.65 -6.73 12.68
N ALA A 148 -5.89 -7.20 12.71
CA ALA A 148 -6.64 -7.61 11.53
C ALA A 148 -6.99 -6.39 10.66
N ALA A 149 -6.84 -6.54 9.34
CA ALA A 149 -7.25 -5.52 8.39
C ALA A 149 -8.74 -5.63 8.05
N ASP A 150 -9.33 -4.51 7.61
CA ASP A 150 -10.69 -4.49 7.09
C ASP A 150 -10.67 -4.38 5.57
N PHE A 151 -10.90 -5.50 4.91
CA PHE A 151 -10.88 -5.61 3.46
C PHE A 151 -12.24 -5.37 2.80
N ARG A 152 -13.24 -4.93 3.56
CA ARG A 152 -14.54 -4.59 2.99
C ARG A 152 -14.41 -3.37 2.10
N LEU A 153 -15.02 -3.46 0.93
CA LEU A 153 -15.19 -2.36 -0.01
C LEU A 153 -16.69 -2.05 -0.14
N PRO A 154 -17.06 -0.85 -0.63
CA PRO A 154 -18.43 -0.59 -1.05
C PRO A 154 -18.93 -1.62 -2.06
N GLU A 155 -20.25 -1.66 -2.29
CA GLU A 155 -20.83 -2.46 -3.35
C GLU A 155 -20.24 -2.12 -4.72
N GLU A 156 -20.27 -3.07 -5.66
CA GLU A 156 -19.52 -2.97 -6.91
C GLU A 156 -19.93 -1.74 -7.74
N GLN A 157 -21.23 -1.46 -7.78
CA GLN A 157 -21.80 -0.31 -8.47
C GLN A 157 -21.39 1.05 -7.86
N ASP A 158 -21.01 1.05 -6.57
CA ASP A 158 -20.57 2.25 -5.87
C ASP A 158 -19.05 2.44 -6.05
N PHE A 159 -18.27 1.35 -6.02
CA PHE A 159 -16.81 1.40 -6.15
C PHE A 159 -16.35 1.51 -7.61
N LEU A 160 -16.88 0.64 -8.49
CA LEU A 160 -16.53 0.56 -9.91
C LEU A 160 -17.50 1.31 -10.82
N GLY A 161 -18.55 1.90 -10.26
CA GLY A 161 -19.56 2.65 -11.00
C GLY A 161 -19.69 4.09 -10.51
N GLU A 162 -20.87 4.65 -10.73
CA GLU A 162 -21.26 6.00 -10.28
C GLU A 162 -22.51 5.92 -9.38
N GLY A 163 -22.72 4.78 -8.71
CA GLY A 163 -23.95 4.48 -7.97
C GLY A 163 -24.24 5.46 -6.83
N ARG A 164 -23.21 5.97 -6.16
CA ARG A 164 -23.35 6.94 -5.05
C ARG A 164 -23.65 8.36 -5.52
N ALA A 165 -23.02 8.80 -6.60
CA ALA A 165 -23.21 10.13 -7.16
C ALA A 165 -22.71 10.17 -8.62
N PRO A 166 -23.36 10.97 -9.49
CA PRO A 166 -22.80 11.29 -10.79
C PRO A 166 -21.38 11.85 -10.61
N HIS A 167 -20.43 11.34 -11.39
CA HIS A 167 -19.03 11.77 -11.34
C HIS A 167 -18.23 11.36 -10.08
N ALA A 168 -18.71 10.40 -9.28
CA ALA A 168 -17.93 9.80 -8.20
C ALA A 168 -17.23 8.49 -8.62
N GLY A 169 -16.35 7.98 -7.76
CA GLY A 169 -15.72 6.67 -7.88
C GLY A 169 -14.60 6.56 -8.92
N CYS A 170 -14.07 5.34 -9.08
CA CYS A 170 -12.96 5.05 -9.99
C CYS A 170 -13.23 5.52 -11.45
N PRO A 171 -14.41 5.28 -12.06
CA PRO A 171 -14.64 5.68 -13.44
C PRO A 171 -14.48 7.17 -13.67
N SER A 172 -15.00 7.98 -12.76
CA SER A 172 -15.00 9.43 -12.89
C SER A 172 -13.61 10.01 -12.71
N PHE A 173 -12.85 9.48 -11.74
CA PHE A 173 -11.44 9.79 -11.56
C PHE A 173 -10.65 9.54 -12.85
N TRP A 174 -10.76 8.33 -13.41
CA TRP A 174 -10.00 7.96 -14.61
C TRP A 174 -10.44 8.71 -15.87
N ARG A 175 -11.74 8.99 -16.06
CA ARG A 175 -12.19 9.82 -17.19
C ARG A 175 -11.67 11.25 -17.08
N SER A 176 -11.61 11.80 -15.86
CA SER A 176 -11.10 13.16 -15.68
C SER A 176 -9.62 13.29 -16.05
N HIS A 177 -8.86 12.21 -15.91
CA HIS A 177 -7.43 12.11 -16.23
C HIS A 177 -7.14 11.58 -17.65
N GLU A 178 -8.17 11.22 -18.43
CA GLU A 178 -8.01 10.77 -19.80
C GLU A 178 -7.46 11.90 -20.67
N GLY A 179 -6.30 11.69 -21.29
CA GLY A 179 -5.61 12.71 -22.09
C GLY A 179 -4.82 13.72 -21.27
N CYS A 180 -4.80 13.64 -19.94
CA CYS A 180 -3.85 14.42 -19.13
C CYS A 180 -2.41 13.92 -19.41
N THR A 181 -1.49 14.86 -19.66
CA THR A 181 -0.09 14.55 -20.04
C THR A 181 0.95 15.14 -19.07
N GLY A 182 0.49 15.78 -18.00
CA GLY A 182 1.33 16.31 -16.93
C GLY A 182 1.58 15.28 -15.83
N GLU A 183 2.43 15.65 -14.88
CA GLU A 183 2.55 14.93 -13.61
C GLU A 183 1.35 15.25 -12.72
N HIS A 184 0.80 14.21 -12.09
CA HIS A 184 -0.34 14.30 -11.18
C HIS A 184 0.00 13.62 -9.86
N ASP A 185 -0.51 14.20 -8.77
CA ASP A 185 -0.64 13.44 -7.52
C ASP A 185 -1.82 12.49 -7.67
N MET A 186 -1.50 11.22 -7.96
CA MET A 186 -2.49 10.18 -8.19
C MET A 186 -3.13 9.66 -6.89
N HIS A 187 -2.62 10.06 -5.72
CA HIS A 187 -3.18 9.71 -4.41
C HIS A 187 -4.22 10.73 -3.93
N SER A 188 -4.26 11.90 -4.57
CA SER A 188 -5.30 12.92 -4.34
C SER A 188 -6.54 12.62 -5.19
N TRP A 189 -7.58 12.06 -4.57
CA TRP A 189 -8.86 11.80 -5.24
C TRP A 189 -9.55 13.10 -5.66
N GLY A 190 -9.81 13.25 -6.96
CA GLY A 190 -10.49 14.42 -7.51
C GLY A 190 -10.38 14.50 -9.04
N PRO A 191 -11.00 15.51 -9.66
CA PRO A 191 -10.83 15.75 -11.09
C PRO A 191 -9.41 16.21 -11.41
N CYS A 192 -8.89 15.83 -12.59
CA CYS A 192 -7.62 16.37 -13.12
C CYS A 192 -7.67 17.92 -13.14
N HIS A 193 -6.78 18.57 -12.39
CA HIS A 193 -6.60 20.04 -12.38
C HIS A 193 -5.52 20.53 -13.37
N GLY A 194 -4.86 19.61 -14.08
CA GLY A 194 -3.82 19.94 -15.06
C GLY A 194 -4.37 20.38 -16.42
N ASN A 195 -3.50 20.96 -17.26
CA ASN A 195 -3.84 21.36 -18.62
C ASN A 195 -4.24 20.13 -19.46
N LYS A 196 -5.52 20.03 -19.80
CA LYS A 196 -6.01 19.12 -20.86
C LYS A 196 -5.45 19.61 -22.20
N LYS A 197 -4.85 18.72 -22.97
CA LYS A 197 -4.45 19.04 -24.35
C LYS A 197 -5.66 19.00 -25.29
#